data_AF-A0A2G9TMQ7-F1
#
_entry.id   AF-A0A2G9TMQ7-F1
#
_cell.length_a   1.000
_cell.length_b   1.000
_cell.length_c   1.000
_cell.angle_alpha   90.00
_cell.angle_beta   90.00
_cell.angle_gamma   90.00
#
_symmetry.space_group_name_H-M   'P 1'
#
loop_
_entity.id
_entity.type
_entity.pdbx_description
1 polymer ?
#
loop_
_entity_poly.entity_id
_entity_poly.type
_entity_poly.pdbx_seq_one_letter_code
_entity_poly.pdbx_strand_id
1 'polypeptide(L)'
;DGPVVAYTLKSTERVVQLGIVDALSNKPNFLPLSIPKSLAGQLLKLHSNPPAFFISQFLWYLMRSGQELKKALNLSISMVPFDKGPVVGLQIRRTDKVGTEAAFHSVDEYMLWTERWFKIQDRKQGRNVTRRVFVATDDPSVFPEIKRKFPSYEVYGDEKTAHTAQLESRYSDSSLYGVVRDIRLLSLCDYLVCTFSSQSLLVYAGRNLRMAHDDVVSKIA
;
A
#
# COMPACT_ATOMS: atom_id res chain seq x y z
N ASP A 1 28.80 -0.32 -29.13
CA ASP A 1 27.88 -1.04 -28.24
C ASP A 1 27.96 -2.54 -28.51
N GLY A 2 28.44 -3.31 -27.53
CA GLY A 2 28.53 -4.77 -27.66
C GLY A 2 27.13 -5.42 -27.59
N PRO A 3 26.97 -6.66 -28.08
CA PRO A 3 25.70 -7.37 -28.02
C PRO A 3 25.28 -7.56 -26.55
N VAL A 4 24.07 -7.15 -26.21
CA VAL A 4 23.51 -7.35 -24.87
C VAL A 4 23.08 -8.81 -24.76
N VAL A 5 23.72 -9.57 -23.87
CA VAL A 5 23.47 -11.00 -23.68
C VAL A 5 22.35 -11.21 -22.66
N ALA A 6 21.45 -12.16 -22.90
CA ALA A 6 20.39 -12.50 -21.96
C ALA A 6 20.96 -13.08 -20.65
N TYR A 7 20.30 -12.76 -19.54
CA TYR A 7 20.71 -13.22 -18.21
C TYR A 7 20.75 -14.76 -18.11
N THR A 8 21.86 -15.28 -17.59
CA THR A 8 21.99 -16.68 -17.15
C THR A 8 22.77 -16.74 -15.83
N LEU A 9 22.52 -17.75 -15.00
CA LEU A 9 23.18 -17.93 -13.70
C LEU A 9 24.71 -18.06 -13.79
N LYS A 10 25.24 -18.43 -14.97
CA LYS A 10 26.66 -18.67 -15.21
C LYS A 10 27.30 -17.59 -16.08
N SER A 11 26.57 -16.52 -16.44
CA SER A 11 27.10 -15.48 -17.32
C SER A 11 28.30 -14.78 -16.67
N THR A 12 29.39 -14.66 -17.43
CA THR A 12 30.58 -13.86 -17.07
C THR A 12 30.56 -12.49 -17.75
N GLU A 13 29.49 -12.16 -18.47
CA GLU A 13 29.36 -10.91 -19.20
C GLU A 13 29.24 -9.71 -18.27
N ARG A 14 29.84 -8.59 -18.68
CA ARG A 14 29.78 -7.33 -17.91
C ARG A 14 28.37 -6.74 -17.88
N VAL A 15 27.61 -6.91 -18.96
CA VAL A 15 26.26 -6.37 -19.12
C VAL A 15 25.35 -7.51 -19.53
N VAL A 16 24.27 -7.70 -18.78
CA VAL A 16 23.27 -8.74 -19.03
C VAL A 16 21.87 -8.13 -19.06
N GLN A 17 21.02 -8.61 -19.95
CA GLN A 17 19.61 -8.24 -20.02
C GLN A 17 18.76 -9.23 -19.23
N LEU A 18 18.09 -8.73 -18.20
CA LEU A 18 17.15 -9.52 -17.40
C LEU A 18 15.74 -9.37 -17.96
N GLY A 19 15.12 -10.49 -18.36
CA GLY A 19 13.73 -10.54 -18.79
C GLY A 19 12.75 -10.45 -17.61
N ILE A 20 11.44 -10.38 -17.91
CA ILE A 20 10.40 -10.49 -16.88
C ILE A 20 10.48 -11.84 -16.16
N VAL A 21 10.08 -11.88 -14.90
CA VAL A 21 10.24 -13.06 -14.03
C VAL A 21 9.62 -14.33 -14.60
N ASP A 22 8.50 -14.21 -15.32
CA ASP A 22 7.78 -15.34 -15.93
C ASP A 22 8.52 -15.92 -17.13
N ALA A 23 9.36 -15.12 -17.79
CA ALA A 23 10.17 -15.53 -18.92
C ALA A 23 11.54 -16.10 -18.51
N LEU A 24 11.89 -16.10 -17.22
CA LEU A 24 13.17 -16.61 -16.75
C LEU A 24 13.16 -18.14 -16.67
N SER A 25 13.93 -18.78 -17.54
CA SER A 25 14.07 -20.25 -17.57
C SER A 25 14.71 -20.81 -16.31
N ASN A 26 15.66 -20.07 -15.71
CA ASN A 26 16.32 -20.43 -14.46
C ASN A 26 16.17 -19.27 -13.46
N LYS A 27 15.36 -19.49 -12.43
CA LYS A 27 15.09 -18.50 -11.40
C LYS A 27 16.27 -18.40 -10.42
N PRO A 28 16.82 -17.20 -10.16
CA PRO A 28 17.89 -17.04 -9.21
C PRO A 28 17.44 -17.21 -7.76
N ASN A 29 18.40 -17.48 -6.87
CA ASN A 29 18.14 -17.66 -5.44
C ASN A 29 17.81 -16.35 -4.69
N PHE A 30 17.95 -15.19 -5.35
CA PHE A 30 17.67 -13.87 -4.77
C PHE A 30 16.25 -13.36 -5.08
N LEU A 31 15.28 -14.28 -5.18
CA LEU A 31 13.87 -13.95 -5.32
C LEU A 31 13.16 -13.94 -3.96
N PRO A 32 12.12 -13.10 -3.78
CA PRO A 32 11.22 -13.21 -2.64
C PRO A 32 10.67 -14.64 -2.48
N LEU A 33 10.44 -15.14 -1.26
CA LEU A 33 10.51 -14.46 0.03
C LEU A 33 11.90 -14.56 0.71
N SER A 34 12.99 -14.78 -0.04
CA SER A 34 14.33 -14.86 0.54
C SER A 34 14.83 -13.50 1.07
N ILE A 35 15.66 -13.54 2.12
CA ILE A 35 16.37 -12.39 2.68
C ILE A 35 17.87 -12.69 2.78
N PRO A 36 18.75 -11.68 2.78
CA PRO A 36 20.19 -11.89 2.90
C PRO A 36 20.56 -12.59 4.20
N LYS A 37 21.36 -13.66 4.11
CA LYS A 37 21.79 -14.46 5.27
C LYS A 37 22.49 -13.63 6.36
N SER A 38 23.26 -12.61 5.95
CA SER A 38 23.94 -11.69 6.86
C SER A 38 22.98 -10.84 7.70
N LEU A 39 21.81 -10.51 7.17
CA LEU A 39 20.80 -9.70 7.86
C LEU A 39 19.73 -10.54 8.56
N ALA A 40 19.58 -11.82 8.18
CA ALA A 40 18.50 -12.69 8.65
C ALA A 40 18.39 -12.75 10.18
N GLY A 41 19.51 -12.90 10.88
CA GLY A 41 19.51 -13.01 12.34
C GLY A 41 19.01 -11.75 13.07
N GLN A 42 19.23 -10.56 12.51
CA GLN A 42 18.70 -9.31 13.07
C GLN A 42 17.25 -9.10 12.64
N LEU A 43 16.94 -9.31 11.35
CA LEU A 43 15.60 -9.09 10.83
C LEU A 43 14.56 -10.01 11.48
N LEU A 44 14.89 -11.28 11.70
CA LEU A 44 14.01 -12.24 12.40
C LEU A 44 13.72 -11.83 13.86
N LYS A 45 14.62 -11.08 14.50
CA LYS A 45 14.42 -10.58 15.86
C LYS A 45 13.60 -9.29 15.90
N LEU A 46 13.78 -8.43 14.89
CA LEU A 46 13.26 -7.06 14.89
C LEU A 46 11.95 -6.90 14.12
N HIS A 47 11.63 -7.81 13.20
CA HIS A 47 10.48 -7.68 12.32
C HIS A 47 9.66 -8.96 12.25
N SER A 48 8.34 -8.83 12.38
CA SER A 48 7.38 -9.94 12.30
C SER A 48 7.22 -10.51 10.88
N ASN A 49 7.65 -9.76 9.85
CA ASN A 49 7.73 -10.22 8.46
C ASN A 49 9.02 -9.75 7.77
N PRO A 50 10.16 -10.44 7.97
CA PRO A 50 11.45 -10.04 7.40
C PRO A 50 11.48 -9.92 5.86
N PRO A 51 10.84 -10.82 5.08
CA PRO A 51 10.80 -10.67 3.62
C PRO A 51 10.12 -9.38 3.16
N ALA A 52 8.97 -9.03 3.72
CA ALA A 52 8.27 -7.79 3.37
C ALA A 52 9.10 -6.55 3.69
N PHE A 53 9.74 -6.54 4.86
CA PHE A 53 10.67 -5.47 5.23
C PHE A 53 11.82 -5.35 4.24
N PHE A 54 12.44 -6.46 3.84
CA PHE A 54 13.56 -6.43 2.90
C PHE A 54 13.15 -5.88 1.52
N ILE A 55 12.02 -6.36 0.99
CA ILE A 55 11.49 -5.88 -0.31
C ILE A 55 11.16 -4.39 -0.25
N SER A 56 10.64 -3.91 0.88
CA SER A 56 10.29 -2.51 1.06
C SER A 56 11.50 -1.56 0.94
N GLN A 57 12.72 -2.02 1.21
CA GLN A 57 13.92 -1.19 1.06
C GLN A 57 14.19 -0.84 -0.41
N PHE A 58 13.94 -1.79 -1.32
CA PHE A 58 14.03 -1.54 -2.77
C PHE A 58 12.94 -0.57 -3.22
N LEU A 59 11.71 -0.78 -2.76
CA LEU A 59 10.59 0.10 -3.09
C LEU A 59 10.84 1.52 -2.57
N TRP A 60 11.32 1.68 -1.34
CA TRP A 60 11.68 2.98 -0.79
C TRP A 60 12.75 3.69 -1.64
N TYR A 61 13.76 2.96 -2.11
CA TYR A 61 14.81 3.52 -2.96
C TYR A 61 14.30 3.93 -4.35
N LEU A 62 13.42 3.12 -4.96
CA LEU A 62 12.79 3.38 -6.25
C LEU A 62 11.79 4.54 -6.19
N MET A 63 11.08 4.69 -5.07
CA MET A 63 10.07 5.73 -4.86
C MET A 63 10.65 7.11 -4.50
N ARG A 64 11.97 7.30 -4.61
CA ARG A 64 12.59 8.62 -4.40
C ARG A 64 12.17 9.57 -5.52
N SER A 65 11.31 10.52 -5.16
CA SER A 65 10.73 11.49 -6.07
C SER A 65 11.65 12.69 -6.34
N GLY A 66 11.56 13.25 -7.55
CA GLY A 66 12.10 14.58 -7.86
C GLY A 66 11.44 15.70 -7.03
N GLN A 67 12.02 16.91 -7.08
CA GLN A 67 11.57 18.02 -6.24
C GLN A 67 10.10 18.41 -6.49
N GLU A 68 9.66 18.42 -7.75
CA GLU A 68 8.29 18.81 -8.10
C GLU A 68 7.26 17.80 -7.58
N LEU A 69 7.50 16.50 -7.78
CA LEU A 69 6.64 15.45 -7.22
C LEU A 69 6.63 15.50 -5.69
N LYS A 70 7.77 15.79 -5.04
CA LYS A 70 7.83 15.95 -3.59
C LYS A 70 6.98 17.12 -3.08
N LYS A 71 7.00 18.26 -3.77
CA LYS A 71 6.15 19.43 -3.44
C LYS A 71 4.67 19.07 -3.57
N ALA A 72 4.28 18.44 -4.67
CA ALA A 72 2.89 18.02 -4.91
C ALA A 72 2.38 17.01 -3.86
N LEU A 73 3.23 16.03 -3.50
CA LEU A 73 2.93 15.09 -2.43
C LEU A 73 2.81 15.78 -1.07
N ASN A 74 3.70 16.71 -0.74
CA ASN A 74 3.62 17.46 0.52
C ASN A 74 2.33 18.30 0.63
N LEU A 75 1.87 18.89 -0.48
CA LEU A 75 0.57 19.57 -0.51
C LEU A 75 -0.56 18.58 -0.21
N SER A 76 -0.53 17.41 -0.84
CA SER A 76 -1.54 16.36 -0.61
C SER A 76 -1.52 15.86 0.84
N ILE A 77 -0.35 15.74 1.46
CA ILE A 77 -0.20 15.37 2.88
C ILE A 77 -0.83 16.44 3.78
N SER A 78 -0.66 17.72 3.46
CA SER A 78 -1.23 18.83 4.26
C SER A 78 -2.77 18.88 4.27
N MET A 79 -3.41 18.23 3.30
CA MET A 79 -4.88 18.15 3.20
C MET A 79 -5.49 17.13 4.17
N VAL A 80 -4.68 16.20 4.70
CA VAL A 80 -5.12 15.18 5.66
C VAL A 80 -4.55 15.55 7.04
N PRO A 81 -5.38 15.64 8.09
CA PRO A 81 -4.94 16.14 9.40
C PRO A 81 -4.23 15.06 10.22
N PHE A 82 -3.13 14.52 9.70
CA PHE A 82 -2.30 13.52 10.39
C PHE A 82 -1.73 14.04 11.72
N ASP A 83 -1.65 15.35 11.90
CA ASP A 83 -1.19 16.02 13.12
C ASP A 83 -2.29 16.12 14.21
N LYS A 84 -3.57 16.02 13.85
CA LYS A 84 -4.71 16.19 14.78
C LYS A 84 -5.14 14.90 15.49
N GLY A 85 -4.46 13.80 15.23
CA GLY A 85 -4.74 12.51 15.81
C GLY A 85 -4.76 11.39 14.77
N PRO A 86 -5.12 10.18 15.19
CA PRO A 86 -4.90 9.01 14.36
C PRO A 86 -5.83 8.96 13.15
N VAL A 87 -5.30 8.44 12.05
CA VAL A 87 -6.00 8.24 10.78
C VAL A 87 -5.86 6.78 10.36
N VAL A 88 -6.98 6.15 10.04
CA VAL A 88 -6.98 4.79 9.45
C VAL A 88 -7.06 4.90 7.93
N GLY A 89 -6.11 4.27 7.24
CA GLY A 89 -6.08 4.17 5.79
C GLY A 89 -6.94 3.01 5.30
N LEU A 90 -7.83 3.27 4.35
CA LEU A 90 -8.66 2.28 3.68
C LEU A 90 -8.24 2.20 2.22
N GLN A 91 -7.78 1.04 1.78
CA GLN A 91 -7.57 0.77 0.35
C GLN A 91 -8.69 -0.13 -0.15
N ILE A 92 -9.65 0.44 -0.87
CA ILE A 92 -10.82 -0.27 -1.38
C ILE A 92 -10.70 -0.34 -2.89
N ARG A 93 -10.64 -1.55 -3.47
CA ARG A 93 -10.53 -1.74 -4.92
C ARG A 93 -11.75 -2.50 -5.44
N ARG A 94 -12.50 -1.91 -6.38
CA ARG A 94 -13.79 -2.45 -6.86
C ARG A 94 -13.84 -2.65 -8.38
N THR A 95 -13.16 -1.86 -9.20
CA THR A 95 -13.54 -1.72 -10.63
C THR A 95 -12.78 -2.58 -11.64
N ASP A 96 -11.84 -3.45 -11.24
CA ASP A 96 -11.15 -4.36 -12.17
C ASP A 96 -10.78 -5.76 -11.66
N LYS A 97 -11.00 -6.06 -10.38
CA LYS A 97 -10.58 -7.34 -9.75
C LYS A 97 -11.72 -8.21 -9.22
N VAL A 98 -12.94 -7.69 -9.19
CA VAL A 98 -14.12 -8.42 -8.70
C VAL A 98 -14.52 -9.43 -9.76
N GLY A 99 -14.32 -10.73 -9.47
CA GLY A 99 -14.71 -11.84 -10.34
C GLY A 99 -13.56 -12.55 -11.10
N THR A 100 -12.34 -12.02 -11.07
CA THR A 100 -11.16 -12.67 -11.70
C THR A 100 -10.03 -12.95 -10.71
N GLU A 101 -9.74 -12.05 -9.76
CA GLU A 101 -8.61 -12.16 -8.81
C GLU A 101 -8.98 -11.96 -7.34
N ALA A 102 -10.10 -11.30 -7.02
CA ALA A 102 -10.53 -11.04 -5.65
C ALA A 102 -12.06 -11.07 -5.48
N ALA A 103 -12.52 -11.41 -4.27
CA ALA A 103 -13.91 -11.30 -3.89
C ALA A 103 -14.31 -9.82 -3.73
N PHE A 104 -15.58 -9.50 -4.01
CA PHE A 104 -16.13 -8.20 -3.65
C PHE A 104 -16.21 -8.07 -2.13
N HIS A 105 -15.60 -7.02 -1.58
CA HIS A 105 -15.68 -6.69 -0.17
C HIS A 105 -16.50 -5.41 0.02
N SER A 106 -17.54 -5.49 0.84
CA SER A 106 -18.39 -4.35 1.15
C SER A 106 -17.65 -3.32 2.02
N VAL A 107 -18.06 -2.04 1.96
CA VAL A 107 -17.48 -0.99 2.84
C VAL A 107 -17.63 -1.35 4.32
N ASP A 108 -18.72 -2.03 4.69
CA ASP A 108 -19.01 -2.41 6.08
C ASP A 108 -17.91 -3.30 6.66
N GLU A 109 -17.30 -4.15 5.84
CA GLU A 109 -16.19 -5.01 6.25
C GLU A 109 -14.92 -4.21 6.58
N TYR A 110 -14.55 -3.25 5.73
CA TYR A 110 -13.43 -2.36 6.01
C TYR A 110 -13.67 -1.51 7.27
N MET A 111 -14.90 -1.02 7.43
CA MET A 111 -15.30 -0.19 8.55
C MET A 111 -15.39 -0.98 9.86
N LEU A 112 -15.71 -2.28 9.82
CA LEU A 112 -15.66 -3.17 11.00
C LEU A 112 -14.25 -3.19 11.61
N TRP A 113 -13.21 -3.36 10.78
CA TRP A 113 -11.82 -3.37 11.25
C TRP A 113 -11.36 -2.02 11.75
N THR A 114 -11.78 -0.97 11.06
CA THR A 114 -11.53 0.41 11.42
C THR A 114 -12.10 0.73 12.81
N GLU A 115 -13.36 0.38 13.06
CA GLU A 115 -14.02 0.61 14.35
C GLU A 115 -13.39 -0.23 15.46
N ARG A 116 -13.01 -1.48 15.20
CA ARG A 116 -12.29 -2.31 16.18
C ARG A 116 -10.96 -1.67 16.58
N TRP A 117 -10.21 -1.14 15.61
CA TRP A 117 -8.96 -0.47 15.88
C TRP A 117 -9.18 0.81 16.71
N PHE A 118 -10.15 1.66 16.34
CA PHE A 118 -10.48 2.86 17.12
C PHE A 118 -10.92 2.53 18.54
N LYS A 119 -11.72 1.48 18.77
CA LYS A 119 -12.08 1.02 20.13
C LYS A 119 -10.88 0.62 20.97
N ILE A 120 -9.86 0.03 20.36
CA ILE A 120 -8.59 -0.28 21.06
C ILE A 120 -7.85 1.02 21.38
N GLN A 121 -7.83 1.99 20.47
CA GLN A 121 -7.21 3.30 20.73
C GLN A 121 -7.94 4.09 21.82
N ASP A 122 -9.28 4.07 21.83
CA ASP A 122 -10.11 4.71 22.85
C ASP A 122 -9.72 4.19 24.25
N ARG A 123 -9.58 2.87 24.39
CA ARG A 123 -9.14 2.22 25.63
C ARG A 123 -7.70 2.56 26.01
N LYS A 124 -6.78 2.59 25.04
CA LYS A 124 -5.36 2.90 25.28
C LYS A 124 -5.15 4.34 25.72
N GLN A 125 -5.92 5.28 25.17
CA GLN A 125 -5.79 6.71 25.47
C GLN A 125 -6.70 7.17 26.61
N GLY A 126 -7.63 6.32 27.08
CA GLY A 126 -8.59 6.67 28.13
C GLY A 126 -9.58 7.76 27.74
N ARG A 127 -9.75 8.02 26.43
CA ARG A 127 -10.64 9.05 25.88
C ARG A 127 -11.17 8.62 24.53
N ASN A 128 -12.31 9.17 24.12
CA ASN A 128 -12.82 8.96 22.77
C ASN A 128 -11.95 9.70 21.76
N VAL A 129 -11.37 8.92 20.85
CA VAL A 129 -10.57 9.41 19.73
C VAL A 129 -11.50 9.78 18.57
N THR A 130 -11.24 10.91 17.94
CA THR A 130 -11.95 11.30 16.72
C THR A 130 -11.67 10.28 15.61
N ARG A 131 -12.73 9.73 15.04
CA ARG A 131 -12.67 8.69 14.00
C ARG A 131 -12.37 9.34 12.66
N ARG A 132 -11.16 9.14 12.13
CA ARG A 132 -10.72 9.67 10.84
C ARG A 132 -10.29 8.55 9.92
N VAL A 133 -10.74 8.60 8.66
CA VAL A 133 -10.34 7.65 7.63
C VAL A 133 -9.80 8.37 6.41
N PHE A 134 -8.71 7.85 5.84
CA PHE A 134 -8.26 8.21 4.51
C PHE A 134 -8.61 7.07 3.56
N VAL A 135 -9.33 7.37 2.47
CA VAL A 135 -9.82 6.37 1.52
C VAL A 135 -9.11 6.53 0.19
N ALA A 136 -8.41 5.47 -0.21
CA ALA A 136 -7.90 5.28 -1.57
C ALA A 136 -8.79 4.26 -2.28
N THR A 137 -9.44 4.67 -3.36
CA THR A 137 -10.40 3.85 -4.09
C THR A 137 -10.40 4.18 -5.57
N ASP A 138 -10.65 3.16 -6.40
CA ASP A 138 -10.93 3.28 -7.83
C ASP A 138 -12.43 3.40 -8.14
N ASP A 139 -13.26 3.44 -7.10
CA ASP A 139 -14.71 3.64 -7.16
C ASP A 139 -15.13 4.87 -6.34
N PRO A 140 -15.58 5.96 -6.98
CA PRO A 140 -16.00 7.19 -6.28
C PRO A 140 -17.26 6.99 -5.43
N SER A 141 -18.09 5.97 -5.70
CA SER A 141 -19.33 5.72 -4.94
C SER A 141 -19.08 5.32 -3.47
N VAL A 142 -17.86 4.92 -3.13
CA VAL A 142 -17.44 4.58 -1.77
C VAL A 142 -17.54 5.77 -0.83
N PHE A 143 -17.20 6.99 -1.28
CA PHE A 143 -17.23 8.19 -0.44
C PHE A 143 -18.63 8.52 0.08
N PRO A 144 -19.67 8.66 -0.76
CA PRO A 144 -21.03 8.88 -0.28
C PRO A 144 -21.57 7.68 0.51
N GLU A 145 -21.17 6.45 0.19
CA GLU A 145 -21.56 5.26 0.96
C GLU A 145 -21.07 5.35 2.42
N ILE A 146 -19.78 5.66 2.63
CA ILE A 146 -19.20 5.80 3.98
C ILE A 146 -19.87 6.96 4.72
N LYS A 147 -19.99 8.13 4.08
CA LYS A 147 -20.61 9.32 4.72
C LYS A 147 -22.05 9.06 5.16
N ARG A 148 -22.82 8.29 4.39
CA ARG A 148 -24.20 7.92 4.72
C ARG A 148 -24.28 6.89 5.86
N LYS A 149 -23.47 5.83 5.81
CA LYS A 149 -23.54 4.72 6.77
C LYS A 149 -22.81 5.03 8.09
N PHE A 150 -21.77 5.86 8.04
CA PHE A 150 -20.87 6.15 9.16
C PHE A 150 -20.71 7.68 9.34
N PRO A 151 -21.79 8.41 9.68
CA PRO A 151 -21.77 9.88 9.73
C PRO A 151 -20.87 10.45 10.82
N SER A 152 -20.46 9.65 11.80
CA SER A 152 -19.53 10.06 12.88
C SER A 152 -18.05 10.07 12.45
N TYR A 153 -17.74 9.61 11.23
CA TYR A 153 -16.37 9.53 10.72
C TYR A 153 -16.03 10.77 9.88
N GLU A 154 -14.85 11.34 10.11
CA GLU A 154 -14.25 12.31 9.19
C GLU A 154 -13.58 11.54 8.04
N VAL A 155 -14.09 11.73 6.82
CA VAL A 155 -13.65 11.00 5.63
C VAL A 155 -12.78 11.90 4.76
N TYR A 156 -11.54 11.48 4.52
CA TYR A 156 -10.56 12.12 3.66
C TYR A 156 -10.26 11.23 2.45
N GLY A 157 -9.96 11.85 1.32
CA GLY A 157 -9.61 11.18 0.07
C GLY A 157 -9.90 12.10 -1.10
N ASP A 158 -9.42 11.72 -2.28
CA ASP A 158 -9.63 12.52 -3.49
C ASP A 158 -10.72 11.90 -4.36
N GLU A 159 -11.94 12.42 -4.18
CA GLU A 159 -13.11 12.06 -4.99
C GLU A 159 -12.86 12.29 -6.49
N LYS A 160 -12.03 13.29 -6.86
CA LYS A 160 -11.66 13.56 -8.26
C LYS A 160 -10.70 12.50 -8.81
N THR A 161 -9.78 11.98 -8.00
CA THR A 161 -8.89 10.89 -8.43
C THR A 161 -9.64 9.58 -8.61
N ALA A 162 -10.65 9.29 -7.79
CA ALA A 162 -11.50 8.11 -7.97
C ALA A 162 -12.23 8.13 -9.32
N HIS A 163 -12.62 9.31 -9.83
CA HIS A 163 -13.16 9.46 -11.18
C HIS A 163 -12.11 9.20 -12.28
N THR A 164 -10.87 9.67 -12.12
CA THR A 164 -9.80 9.43 -13.11
C THR A 164 -9.25 8.00 -13.10
N ALA A 165 -9.38 7.28 -11.98
CA ALA A 165 -8.92 5.89 -11.87
C ALA A 165 -9.77 4.88 -12.65
N GLN A 166 -10.92 5.31 -13.19
CA GLN A 166 -11.76 4.49 -14.07
C GLN A 166 -11.02 4.15 -15.39
N LEU A 167 -11.35 2.97 -15.95
CA LEU A 167 -10.61 2.23 -16.99
C LEU A 167 -10.10 3.06 -18.20
N GLU A 168 -10.74 4.18 -18.51
CA GLU A 168 -10.45 4.98 -19.71
C GLU A 168 -9.23 5.91 -19.60
N SER A 169 -8.70 6.20 -18.39
CA SER A 169 -7.53 7.10 -18.22
C SER A 169 -6.38 6.54 -17.38
N ARG A 170 -6.36 5.21 -17.20
CA ARG A 170 -5.44 4.46 -16.34
C ARG A 170 -3.94 4.66 -16.65
N TYR A 171 -3.60 4.97 -17.90
CA TYR A 171 -2.23 5.16 -18.38
C TYR A 171 -1.88 6.62 -18.66
N SER A 172 -2.31 7.53 -17.77
CA SER A 172 -1.96 8.95 -17.81
C SER A 172 -1.04 9.33 -16.65
N ASP A 173 -0.27 10.41 -16.82
CA ASP A 173 0.57 10.97 -15.75
C ASP A 173 -0.26 11.32 -14.51
N SER A 174 -1.52 11.73 -14.69
CA SER A 174 -2.45 12.01 -13.58
C SER A 174 -2.85 10.74 -12.81
N SER A 175 -3.08 9.62 -13.49
CA SER A 175 -3.39 8.34 -12.85
C SER A 175 -2.18 7.78 -12.10
N LEU A 176 -0.98 7.88 -12.69
CA LEU A 176 0.27 7.49 -12.00
C LEU A 176 0.49 8.36 -10.75
N TYR A 177 0.32 9.68 -10.87
CA TYR A 177 0.39 10.58 -9.72
C TYR A 177 -0.62 10.21 -8.64
N GLY A 178 -1.88 9.93 -9.02
CA GLY A 178 -2.94 9.50 -8.10
C GLY A 178 -2.54 8.26 -7.31
N VAL A 179 -2.03 7.22 -7.98
CA VAL A 179 -1.56 5.99 -7.33
C VAL A 179 -0.37 6.26 -6.39
N VAL A 180 0.63 7.02 -6.83
CA VAL A 180 1.80 7.36 -6.00
C VAL A 180 1.39 8.18 -4.77
N ARG A 181 0.46 9.12 -4.94
CA ARG A 181 -0.08 9.94 -3.85
C ARG A 181 -0.86 9.08 -2.87
N ASP A 182 -1.75 8.23 -3.33
CA ASP A 182 -2.57 7.38 -2.46
C ASP A 182 -1.69 6.42 -1.67
N ILE A 183 -0.67 5.83 -2.31
CA ILE A 183 0.32 5.02 -1.62
C ILE A 183 1.05 5.84 -0.56
N ARG A 184 1.45 7.07 -0.90
CA ARG A 184 2.14 7.94 0.05
C ARG A 184 1.26 8.29 1.26
N LEU A 185 -0.01 8.63 1.06
CA LEU A 185 -0.93 9.00 2.14
C LEU A 185 -1.32 7.81 3.01
N LEU A 186 -1.61 6.65 2.40
CA LEU A 186 -1.84 5.41 3.15
C LEU A 186 -0.60 5.01 3.98
N SER A 187 0.61 5.27 3.48
CA SER A 187 1.85 5.00 4.24
C SER A 187 2.04 5.88 5.49
N LEU A 188 1.27 6.96 5.62
CA LEU A 188 1.31 7.87 6.77
C LEU A 188 0.19 7.60 7.78
N CYS A 189 -0.75 6.71 7.45
CA CYS A 189 -1.83 6.32 8.35
C CYS A 189 -1.31 5.43 9.49
N ASP A 190 -1.97 5.49 10.65
CA ASP A 190 -1.60 4.72 11.84
C ASP A 190 -1.98 3.23 11.74
N TYR A 191 -2.97 2.95 10.90
CA TYR A 191 -3.46 1.61 10.62
C TYR A 191 -3.95 1.53 9.19
N LEU A 192 -3.79 0.37 8.56
CA LEU A 192 -4.19 0.12 7.19
C LEU A 192 -5.19 -1.03 7.15
N VAL A 193 -6.30 -0.82 6.44
CA VAL A 193 -7.28 -1.85 6.12
C VAL A 193 -7.35 -1.97 4.60
N CYS A 194 -6.94 -3.12 4.08
CA CYS A 194 -6.86 -3.40 2.65
C CYS A 194 -7.05 -4.90 2.38
N THR A 195 -7.21 -5.27 1.12
CA THR A 195 -7.17 -6.66 0.66
C THR A 195 -5.77 -7.05 0.20
N PHE A 196 -5.25 -8.18 0.73
CA PHE A 196 -3.87 -8.63 0.49
C PHE A 196 -3.58 -9.03 -0.98
N SER A 197 -4.60 -9.24 -1.80
CA SER A 197 -4.48 -9.53 -3.25
C SER A 197 -4.10 -8.33 -4.12
N SER A 198 -3.94 -7.14 -3.52
CA SER A 198 -3.53 -5.93 -4.21
C SER A 198 -1.99 -5.80 -4.21
N GLN A 199 -1.39 -5.76 -5.40
CA GLN A 199 0.06 -5.59 -5.59
C GLN A 199 0.61 -4.31 -4.94
N SER A 200 -0.24 -3.32 -4.65
CA SER A 200 0.13 -2.09 -3.94
C SER A 200 0.57 -2.33 -2.48
N LEU A 201 0.22 -3.49 -1.90
CA LEU A 201 0.54 -3.84 -0.52
C LEU A 201 2.05 -3.84 -0.24
N LEU A 202 2.85 -4.34 -1.19
CA LEU A 202 4.29 -4.47 -1.06
C LEU A 202 4.97 -3.13 -0.70
N VAL A 203 4.36 -2.01 -1.13
CA VAL A 203 4.91 -0.65 -0.94
C VAL A 203 4.72 -0.13 0.49
N TYR A 204 3.71 -0.61 1.24
CA TYR A 204 3.39 -0.10 2.58
C TYR A 204 4.28 -0.65 3.68
N ALA A 205 4.99 -1.75 3.43
CA ALA A 205 5.76 -2.49 4.44
C ALA A 205 7.02 -1.78 4.99
N GLY A 206 7.42 -0.63 4.42
CA GLY A 206 8.75 -0.04 4.65
C GLY A 206 8.88 1.02 5.73
N ARG A 207 7.78 1.53 6.29
CA ARG A 207 7.83 2.55 7.35
C ARG A 207 6.85 2.23 8.46
N ASN A 208 7.32 1.53 9.50
CA ASN A 208 6.66 1.36 10.81
C ASN A 208 5.17 0.95 10.79
N LEU A 209 4.60 0.59 9.65
CA LEU A 209 3.24 0.12 9.52
C LEU A 209 3.17 -1.24 10.18
N ARG A 210 2.47 -1.28 11.31
CA ARG A 210 2.00 -2.52 11.92
C ARG A 210 0.94 -3.09 10.99
N MET A 211 1.38 -3.81 9.96
CA MET A 211 0.47 -4.52 9.06
C MET A 211 -0.04 -5.77 9.77
N ALA A 212 -1.36 -5.88 9.90
CA ALA A 212 -2.01 -7.08 10.40
C ALA A 212 -2.05 -8.11 9.27
N HIS A 213 -1.37 -9.24 9.44
CA HIS A 213 -1.35 -10.34 8.48
C HIS A 213 -2.58 -11.22 8.67
N ASP A 214 -3.49 -11.21 7.70
CA ASP A 214 -4.35 -12.34 7.26
C ASP A 214 -5.26 -11.82 6.12
N ASP A 215 -5.55 -12.66 5.14
CA ASP A 215 -6.07 -12.29 3.80
C ASP A 215 -7.35 -11.43 3.74
N VAL A 216 -8.07 -11.25 4.86
CA VAL A 216 -9.10 -10.20 5.02
C VAL A 216 -9.13 -9.57 6.43
N VAL A 217 -8.46 -10.12 7.45
CA VAL A 217 -8.88 -9.90 8.85
C VAL A 217 -7.76 -10.21 9.85
N SER A 218 -7.23 -9.18 10.51
CA SER A 218 -6.52 -9.14 11.81
C SER A 218 -5.70 -10.34 12.34
N LYS A 219 -4.50 -10.01 12.83
CA LYS A 219 -4.02 -10.41 14.18
C LYS A 219 -2.78 -9.60 14.56
N ILE A 220 -2.81 -8.91 15.70
CA ILE A 220 -1.73 -8.97 16.69
C ILE A 220 -2.40 -8.84 18.07
N ALA A 221 -2.19 -9.86 18.90
CA ALA A 221 -2.49 -9.88 20.34
C ALA A 221 -1.57 -8.91 21.10
#